data_AF-A0A2E2QP82-F1
#
_entry.id   AF-A0A2E2QP82-F1
#
_cell.length_a   1.000
_cell.length_b   1.000
_cell.length_c   1.000
_cell.angle_alpha   90.00
_cell.angle_beta   90.00
_cell.angle_gamma   90.00
#
_symmetry.space_group_name_H-M   'P 1'
#
loop_
_entity.id
_entity.type
_entity.pdbx_description
1 polymer ?
#
loop_
_entity_poly.entity_id
_entity_poly.type
_entity_poly.pdbx_seq_one_letter_code
_entity_poly.pdbx_strand_id
1 'polypeptide(L)'
;MVLGIAEAVVGVVDNVLDKFVEDKDLRAKLNHELKTQVQQANMAQIEVNKVQASHPSIFVAGARPAIMWICAFGLGWQFVFQPVCSWAMAIWSPELAMPIIPTEGLMTLTLSLLGLGGMRSFEKSKGIQRNNLK
;
A
#
# COMPACT_ATOMS: atom_id res chain seq x y z
N MET A 1 3.04 -5.50 2.75
CA MET A 1 2.57 -6.74 3.39
C MET A 1 3.51 -7.26 4.48
N VAL A 2 4.77 -6.81 4.55
CA VAL A 2 5.76 -7.29 5.54
C VAL A 2 5.62 -6.66 6.95
N LEU A 3 5.04 -5.46 7.07
CA LEU A 3 4.92 -4.75 8.36
C LEU A 3 4.03 -5.47 9.38
N GLY A 4 2.94 -6.12 8.94
CA GLY A 4 2.03 -6.85 9.84
C GLY A 4 2.63 -8.14 10.39
N ILE A 5 3.63 -8.71 9.71
CA ILE A 5 4.30 -9.93 10.15
C ILE A 5 5.27 -9.61 11.29
N ALA A 6 5.96 -8.47 11.24
CA ALA A 6 6.85 -8.04 12.32
C ALA A 6 6.07 -7.75 13.61
N GLU A 7 4.96 -7.00 13.55
CA GLU A 7 4.09 -6.75 14.72
C GLU A 7 3.43 -8.04 15.24
N ALA A 8 2.99 -8.93 14.34
CA ALA A 8 2.44 -10.23 14.73
C ALA A 8 3.49 -11.13 15.39
N VAL A 9 4.72 -11.14 14.87
CA VAL A 9 5.85 -11.89 15.45
C VAL A 9 6.22 -11.31 16.81
N VAL A 10 6.26 -9.98 16.96
CA VAL A 10 6.49 -9.33 18.27
C VAL A 10 5.40 -9.72 19.27
N GLY A 11 4.13 -9.72 18.87
CA GLY A 11 3.02 -10.15 19.75
C GLY A 11 3.06 -11.64 20.11
N VAL A 12 3.48 -12.52 19.21
CA VAL A 12 3.67 -13.95 19.50
C VAL A 12 4.88 -14.17 20.41
N VAL A 13 5.97 -13.45 20.18
CA VAL A 13 7.18 -13.50 21.01
C VAL A 13 6.90 -12.96 22.42
N ASP A 14 6.12 -11.88 22.56
CA ASP A 14 5.68 -11.35 23.86
C ASP A 14 4.87 -12.39 24.66
N ASN A 15 3.96 -13.13 24.02
CA ASN A 15 3.16 -14.19 24.66
C ASN A 15 3.99 -15.42 25.04
N VAL A 16 5.05 -15.72 24.29
CA VAL A 16 5.98 -16.82 24.60
C VAL A 16 6.96 -16.41 25.71
N LEU A 17 7.47 -15.18 25.69
CA LEU A 17 8.28 -14.62 26.78
C LEU A 17 7.51 -14.58 28.11
N ASP A 18 6.22 -14.23 28.08
CA ASP A 18 5.36 -14.19 29.28
C ASP A 18 5.22 -15.57 29.97
N LYS A 19 5.34 -16.66 29.22
CA LYS A 19 5.22 -18.03 29.74
C LYS A 19 6.54 -18.66 30.17
N PHE A 20 7.68 -18.19 29.69
CA PHE A 20 8.98 -18.86 29.86
C PHE A 20 10.06 -18.01 30.54
N VAL A 21 9.82 -16.71 30.79
CA VAL A 21 10.78 -15.82 31.47
C VAL A 21 10.08 -15.12 32.65
N GLU A 22 10.34 -15.61 33.86
CA GLU A 22 9.76 -15.10 35.11
C GLU A 22 10.44 -13.78 35.58
N ASP A 23 11.64 -13.49 35.06
CA ASP A 23 12.50 -12.39 35.49
C ASP A 23 12.23 -11.08 34.70
N LYS A 24 11.66 -10.08 35.38
CA LYS A 24 11.16 -8.83 34.76
C LYS A 24 12.24 -8.02 34.05
N ASP A 25 13.48 -8.04 34.54
CA ASP A 25 14.58 -7.26 33.97
C ASP A 25 15.12 -7.86 32.65
N LEU A 26 15.13 -9.18 32.53
CA LEU A 26 15.56 -9.85 31.31
C LEU A 26 14.54 -9.66 30.19
N ARG A 27 13.24 -9.70 30.53
CA ARG A 27 12.13 -9.39 29.61
C ARG A 27 12.18 -7.94 29.12
N ALA A 28 12.42 -6.98 30.01
CA ALA A 28 12.53 -5.57 29.61
C ALA A 28 13.70 -5.34 28.63
N LYS A 29 14.83 -6.01 28.84
CA LYS A 29 15.98 -5.98 27.92
C LYS A 29 15.68 -6.63 26.57
N LEU A 30 15.10 -7.84 26.56
CA LEU A 30 14.73 -8.54 25.33
C LEU A 30 13.69 -7.77 24.52
N ASN A 31 12.67 -7.20 25.18
CA ASN A 31 11.67 -6.38 24.51
C ASN A 31 12.24 -5.06 24.01
N HIS A 32 13.24 -4.49 24.69
CA HIS A 32 13.98 -3.33 24.17
C HIS A 32 14.80 -3.72 22.95
N GLU A 33 15.57 -4.80 22.99
CA GLU A 33 16.40 -5.26 21.86
C GLU A 33 15.54 -5.62 20.65
N LEU A 34 14.43 -6.31 20.85
CA LEU A 34 13.48 -6.66 19.79
C LEU A 34 12.91 -5.39 19.14
N LYS A 35 12.49 -4.41 19.97
CA LYS A 35 12.01 -3.11 19.47
C LYS A 35 13.11 -2.37 18.72
N THR A 36 14.34 -2.36 19.23
CA THR A 36 15.49 -1.72 18.57
C THR A 36 15.79 -2.35 17.21
N GLN A 37 15.77 -3.69 17.10
CA GLN A 37 15.98 -4.38 15.83
C GLN A 37 14.84 -4.14 14.83
N VAL A 38 13.59 -4.11 15.30
CA VAL A 38 12.44 -3.77 14.45
C VAL A 38 12.54 -2.33 13.95
N GLN A 39 12.98 -1.38 14.78
CA GLN A 39 13.21 0.00 14.37
C GLN A 39 14.34 0.09 13.33
N GLN A 40 15.44 -0.64 13.52
CA GLN A 40 16.53 -0.70 12.53
C GLN A 40 16.09 -1.30 11.20
N ALA A 41 15.30 -2.38 11.22
CA ALA A 41 14.74 -2.98 10.00
C ALA A 41 13.80 -2.01 9.27
N ASN A 42 13.00 -1.24 10.01
CA ASN A 42 12.14 -0.19 9.44
C ASN A 42 12.96 0.94 8.81
N MET A 43 14.05 1.38 9.46
CA MET A 43 14.96 2.39 8.91
C MET A 43 15.62 1.93 7.62
N ALA A 44 16.11 0.68 7.57
CA ALA A 44 16.65 0.09 6.35
C ALA A 44 15.60 0.03 5.22
N GLN A 45 14.34 -0.28 5.55
CA GLN A 45 13.24 -0.24 4.60
C GLN A 45 12.95 1.16 4.09
N ILE A 46 13.04 2.19 4.94
CA ILE A 46 12.86 3.59 4.55
C ILE A 46 13.96 4.03 3.57
N GLU A 47 15.21 3.66 3.82
CA GLU A 47 16.33 3.96 2.92
C GLU A 47 16.15 3.30 1.55
N VAL A 48 15.80 2.02 1.52
CA VAL A 48 15.50 1.31 0.26
C VAL A 48 14.34 1.98 -0.48
N ASN A 49 13.26 2.36 0.23
CA ASN A 49 12.14 3.07 -0.37
C ASN A 49 12.53 4.46 -0.89
N LYS A 50 13.46 5.16 -0.23
CA LYS A 50 13.97 6.47 -0.64
C LYS A 50 14.81 6.37 -1.91
N VAL A 51 15.67 5.36 -1.99
CA VAL A 51 16.47 5.07 -3.19
C VAL A 51 15.56 4.66 -4.34
N GLN A 52 14.56 3.79 -4.10
CA GLN A 52 13.55 3.43 -5.11
C GLN A 52 12.77 4.66 -5.58
N ALA A 53 12.35 5.55 -4.67
CA ALA A 53 11.64 6.78 -5.01
C ALA A 53 12.48 7.81 -5.79
N SER A 54 13.81 7.77 -5.65
CA SER A 54 14.73 8.63 -6.43
C SER A 54 14.96 8.17 -7.87
N HIS A 55 14.46 6.99 -8.25
CA HIS A 55 14.62 6.51 -9.61
C HIS A 55 13.77 7.36 -10.59
N PRO A 56 14.33 7.84 -11.72
CA PRO A 56 13.66 8.78 -12.61
C PRO A 56 12.43 8.21 -13.34
N SER A 57 12.29 6.87 -13.38
CA SER A 57 11.13 6.21 -13.98
C SER A 57 9.96 6.08 -12.99
N ILE A 58 8.86 6.79 -13.29
CA ILE A 58 7.57 6.78 -12.55
C ILE A 58 6.93 5.38 -12.48
N PHE A 59 7.27 4.48 -13.42
CA PHE A 59 6.79 3.10 -13.46
C PHE A 59 7.67 2.13 -12.67
N VAL A 60 8.93 2.48 -12.41
CA VAL A 60 9.92 1.62 -11.72
C VAL A 60 10.17 2.08 -10.28
N ALA A 61 10.00 3.36 -9.98
CA ALA A 61 10.25 3.96 -8.67
C ALA A 61 9.28 3.53 -7.55
N GLY A 62 8.23 2.77 -7.89
CA GLY A 62 7.43 2.12 -6.88
C GLY A 62 6.36 1.20 -7.43
N ALA A 63 6.34 -0.02 -6.90
CA ALA A 63 5.18 -0.92 -7.04
C ALA A 63 3.89 -0.31 -6.45
N ARG A 64 3.99 0.70 -5.57
CA ARG A 64 2.85 1.46 -5.01
C ARG A 64 2.14 2.34 -6.06
N PRO A 65 2.84 3.14 -6.88
CA PRO A 65 2.24 3.82 -8.03
C PRO A 65 1.65 2.88 -9.09
N ALA A 66 2.25 1.73 -9.35
CA ALA A 66 1.83 0.86 -10.46
C ALA A 66 0.35 0.45 -10.39
N ILE A 67 -0.15 0.10 -9.20
CA ILE A 67 -1.56 -0.24 -9.03
C ILE A 67 -2.48 0.97 -9.23
N MET A 68 -2.04 2.18 -8.86
CA MET A 68 -2.76 3.43 -9.10
C MET A 68 -2.82 3.75 -10.59
N TRP A 69 -1.77 3.48 -11.35
CA TRP A 69 -1.76 3.65 -12.81
C TRP A 69 -2.72 2.70 -13.50
N ILE A 70 -2.74 1.42 -13.10
CA ILE A 70 -3.68 0.43 -13.65
C ILE A 70 -5.13 0.84 -13.33
N CYS A 71 -5.38 1.29 -12.11
CA CYS A 71 -6.67 1.83 -11.69
C CYS A 71 -7.07 3.07 -12.51
N ALA A 72 -6.17 4.04 -12.69
CA ALA A 72 -6.41 5.25 -13.48
C ALA A 72 -6.67 4.94 -14.95
N PHE A 73 -5.89 4.02 -15.54
CA PHE A 73 -6.05 3.61 -16.93
C PHE A 73 -7.34 2.83 -17.14
N GLY A 74 -7.71 1.94 -16.20
CA GLY A 74 -8.98 1.20 -16.25
C GLY A 74 -10.19 2.13 -16.13
N LEU A 75 -10.16 3.15 -15.27
CA LEU A 75 -11.23 4.15 -15.18
C LEU A 75 -11.27 5.03 -16.44
N GLY A 76 -10.12 5.45 -16.95
CA GLY A 76 -10.03 6.19 -18.21
C GLY A 76 -10.60 5.39 -19.39
N TRP A 77 -10.32 4.08 -19.43
CA TRP A 77 -10.91 3.19 -20.43
C TRP A 77 -12.44 3.13 -20.30
N GLN A 78 -12.94 2.84 -19.10
CA GLN A 78 -14.38 2.68 -18.86
C GLN A 78 -15.20 3.95 -19.17
N PHE A 79 -14.71 5.12 -18.73
CA PHE A 79 -15.50 6.36 -18.76
C PHE A 79 -15.20 7.27 -19.95
N VAL A 80 -14.04 7.13 -20.61
CA VAL A 80 -13.63 8.02 -21.70
C VAL A 80 -13.42 7.23 -22.99
N PHE A 81 -12.50 6.25 -23.00
CA PHE A 81 -12.15 5.58 -24.25
C PHE A 81 -13.26 4.65 -24.76
N GLN A 82 -13.90 3.84 -23.91
CA GLN A 82 -15.00 2.97 -24.31
C GLN A 82 -16.16 3.72 -24.97
N PRO A 83 -16.74 4.80 -24.39
CA PRO A 83 -17.83 5.52 -25.05
C PRO A 83 -17.37 6.24 -26.33
N VAL A 84 -16.17 6.81 -26.38
CA VAL A 84 -15.63 7.45 -27.59
C VAL A 84 -15.40 6.43 -28.70
N CYS A 85 -14.83 5.26 -28.39
CA CYS A 85 -14.67 4.17 -29.34
C CYS A 85 -16.01 3.60 -29.79
N SER A 86 -17.00 3.52 -28.89
CA SER A 86 -18.36 3.05 -29.22
C SER A 86 -19.04 3.99 -30.20
N TRP A 87 -18.93 5.31 -29.96
CA TRP A 87 -19.40 6.33 -30.88
C TRP A 87 -18.68 6.29 -32.23
N ALA A 88 -17.35 6.15 -32.22
CA ALA A 88 -16.56 6.04 -33.46
C ALA A 88 -16.94 4.78 -34.26
N MET A 89 -17.16 3.63 -33.61
CA MET A 89 -17.59 2.40 -34.29
C MET A 89 -19.02 2.48 -34.81
N ALA A 90 -19.92 3.18 -34.11
CA ALA A 90 -21.27 3.44 -34.62
C ALA A 90 -21.26 4.25 -35.93
N ILE A 91 -20.23 5.07 -36.18
CA ILE A 91 -20.06 5.85 -37.41
C ILE A 91 -19.37 5.02 -38.50
N TRP A 92 -18.30 4.28 -38.17
CA TRP A 92 -17.43 3.65 -39.17
C TRP A 92 -17.74 2.19 -39.47
N SER A 93 -18.27 1.44 -38.50
CA SER A 93 -18.54 0.00 -38.62
C SER A 93 -19.64 -0.45 -37.65
N PRO A 94 -20.93 -0.18 -37.96
CA PRO A 94 -22.06 -0.46 -37.07
C PRO A 94 -22.26 -1.93 -36.71
N GLU A 95 -21.75 -2.85 -37.52
CA GLU A 95 -21.91 -4.30 -37.32
C GLU A 95 -20.87 -4.91 -36.38
N LEU A 96 -19.83 -4.16 -35.99
CA LEU A 96 -18.77 -4.67 -35.13
C LEU A 96 -19.13 -4.45 -33.65
N ALA A 97 -19.46 -5.54 -32.96
CA ALA A 97 -19.69 -5.51 -31.52
C ALA A 97 -18.36 -5.35 -30.76
N MET A 98 -18.27 -4.33 -29.90
CA MET A 98 -17.08 -4.13 -29.06
C MET A 98 -17.02 -5.21 -27.97
N PRO A 99 -15.85 -5.83 -27.73
CA PRO A 99 -15.67 -6.71 -26.59
C PRO A 99 -15.87 -5.94 -25.27
N ILE A 100 -16.74 -6.47 -24.41
CA ILE A 100 -17.02 -5.91 -23.09
C ILE A 100 -15.90 -6.35 -22.15
N ILE A 101 -15.16 -5.39 -21.61
CA ILE A 101 -14.15 -5.64 -20.58
C ILE A 101 -14.85 -5.58 -19.21
N PRO A 102 -14.76 -6.62 -18.38
CA PRO A 102 -15.35 -6.61 -17.05
C PRO A 102 -14.60 -5.64 -16.14
N THR A 103 -15.22 -4.51 -15.83
CA THR A 103 -14.66 -3.41 -15.02
C THR A 103 -15.40 -3.19 -13.70
N GLU A 104 -16.35 -4.04 -13.34
CA GLU A 104 -17.17 -3.94 -12.11
C GLU A 104 -16.32 -3.81 -10.83
N GLY A 105 -15.23 -4.56 -10.72
CA GLY A 105 -14.36 -4.53 -9.54
C GLY A 105 -13.42 -3.33 -9.48
N LEU A 106 -13.30 -2.56 -10.57
CA LEU A 106 -12.25 -1.55 -10.70
C LEU A 106 -12.55 -0.32 -9.85
N MET A 107 -13.82 0.10 -9.78
CA MET A 107 -14.28 1.19 -8.90
C MET A 107 -14.11 0.87 -7.41
N THR A 108 -14.40 -0.37 -7.01
CA THR A 108 -14.23 -0.81 -5.62
C THR A 108 -12.75 -0.86 -5.24
N LEU A 109 -11.89 -1.35 -6.15
CA LEU A 109 -10.44 -1.37 -5.97
C LEU A 109 -9.85 0.05 -5.89
N THR A 110 -10.28 0.98 -6.75
CA THR A 110 -9.79 2.37 -6.72
C THR A 110 -10.19 3.07 -5.42
N LEU A 111 -11.45 2.94 -4.99
CA LEU A 111 -11.97 3.57 -3.78
C LEU A 111 -11.33 3.00 -2.51
N SER A 112 -11.12 1.68 -2.44
CA SER A 112 -10.44 1.05 -1.29
C SER A 112 -8.99 1.49 -1.16
N LEU A 113 -8.25 1.57 -2.27
CA LEU A 113 -6.87 2.07 -2.30
C LEU A 113 -6.79 3.56 -1.93
N LEU A 114 -7.70 4.37 -2.46
CA LEU A 114 -7.78 5.80 -2.16
C LEU A 114 -8.19 6.06 -0.71
N GLY A 115 -9.09 5.25 -0.14
CA GLY A 115 -9.50 5.34 1.26
C GLY A 115 -8.34 5.06 2.23
N LEU A 116 -7.54 4.03 1.96
CA LEU A 116 -6.33 3.71 2.74
C LEU A 116 -5.25 4.81 2.63
N GLY A 117 -5.08 5.38 1.43
CA GLY A 117 -4.17 6.52 1.23
C GLY A 117 -4.68 7.80 1.89
N GLY A 118 -6.00 8.03 1.84
CA GLY A 118 -6.68 9.18 2.42
C GLY A 118 -6.60 9.21 3.94
N MET A 119 -6.80 8.07 4.61
CA MET A 119 -6.65 7.97 6.07
C MET A 119 -5.25 8.39 6.54
N ARG A 120 -4.20 7.96 5.84
CA ARG A 120 -2.81 8.35 6.15
C ARG A 120 -2.54 9.84 5.89
N SER A 121 -3.07 10.37 4.79
CA SER A 121 -2.96 11.81 4.47
C SER A 121 -3.74 12.67 5.46
N PHE A 122 -4.89 12.20 5.93
CA PHE A 122 -5.72 12.85 6.94
C PHE A 122 -5.05 12.88 8.31
N GLU A 123 -4.45 11.77 8.74
CA GLU A 123 -3.61 11.71 9.94
C GLU A 123 -2.44 12.72 9.87
N LYS A 124 -1.82 12.84 8.68
CA LYS A 124 -0.74 13.82 8.43
C LYS A 124 -1.23 15.26 8.49
N SER A 125 -2.37 15.54 7.88
CA SER A 125 -2.97 16.89 7.86
C SER A 125 -3.43 17.34 9.24
N LYS A 126 -3.86 16.44 10.11
CA LYS A 126 -4.28 16.77 11.47
C LYS A 126 -3.13 16.86 12.48
N GLY A 127 -1.90 16.52 12.08
CA GLY A 127 -0.76 16.49 13.00
C GLY A 127 -0.88 15.44 14.11
N ILE A 128 -1.87 14.53 14.03
CA ILE A 128 -2.06 13.40 14.97
C ILE A 128 -1.19 12.21 14.54
N GLN A 129 -0.27 12.42 13.59
CA GLN A 129 0.82 11.49 13.33
C GLN A 129 1.48 11.19 14.67
N ARG A 130 1.35 9.95 15.15
CA ARG A 130 2.13 9.47 16.29
C ARG A 130 3.60 9.48 15.85
N ASN A 131 4.25 10.62 16.01
CA ASN A 131 5.70 10.75 16.01
C ASN A 131 6.23 10.15 17.32
N ASN A 132 5.93 8.87 17.58
CA ASN A 132 6.60 8.12 18.62
C ASN A 132 7.92 7.60 18.05
N LEU A 133 8.80 8.54 17.70
CA LEU A 133 10.16 8.34 17.19
C LEU A 133 10.96 9.61 17.56
N LYS A 134 11.40 9.65 18.82
CA LYS A 134 12.74 10.13 19.16
C LYS A 134 13.65 8.92 19.21
#